data_AF-A0A946A5H9-F1
#
_entry.id   AF-A0A946A5H9-F1
#
_cell.length_a   1.000
_cell.length_b   1.000
_cell.length_c   1.000
_cell.angle_alpha   90.00
_cell.angle_beta   90.00
_cell.angle_gamma   90.00
#
_symmetry.space_group_name_H-M   'P 1'
#
loop_
_entity.id
_entity.type
_entity.pdbx_description
1 polymer ?
#
loop_
_entity_poly.entity_id
_entity_poly.type
_entity_poly.pdbx_seq_one_letter_code
_entity_poly.pdbx_strand_id
1 'polypeptide(L)' 'MKILTSLIVILYITSCNYPDIDSVPDFKDVKLTKEELFDLCQISADVKSEIDRCLKEKQ' A
#
# COMPACT_ATOMS: atom_id res chain seq x y z
N MET A 1 -18.47 23.69 31.96
CA MET A 1 -17.35 22.72 32.04
C MET A 1 -17.70 21.35 31.48
N LYS A 2 -18.80 20.70 31.91
CA LYS A 2 -19.22 19.37 31.41
C LYS A 2 -19.27 19.23 29.88
N ILE A 3 -19.81 20.22 29.17
CA ILE A 3 -19.92 20.20 27.70
C ILE A 3 -18.54 20.24 27.03
N LEU A 4 -17.64 21.09 27.53
CA LEU A 4 -16.27 21.20 27.03
C LEU A 4 -15.50 19.89 27.22
N THR A 5 -15.64 19.26 28.39
CA THR A 5 -15.04 17.95 28.68
C THR A 5 -15.57 16.87 27.73
N SER A 6 -16.88 16.87 27.46
CA SER A 6 -17.49 15.90 26.54
C SER A 6 -17.00 16.08 25.11
N LEU A 7 -16.79 17.32 24.66
CA LEU A 7 -16.26 17.65 23.33
C LEU A 7 -14.82 17.16 23.15
N ILE A 8 -13.99 17.34 24.17
CA ILE A 8 -12.60 16.87 24.18
C ILE A 8 -12.55 15.34 24.05
N VAL A 9 -13.40 14.61 24.80
CA VAL A 9 -13.47 13.15 24.73
C VAL A 9 -13.87 12.67 23.34
N ILE A 10 -14.85 13.32 22.70
CA ILE A 10 -15.28 12.98 21.33
C ILE A 10 -14.15 13.15 20.33
N LEU A 11 -13.38 14.24 20.42
CA LEU A 11 -12.25 14.49 19.53
C LEU A 11 -11.15 13.42 19.66
N TYR A 12 -10.87 12.97 20.89
CA TYR A 12 -9.87 11.91 21.14
C TYR A 12 -10.29 10.53 20.64
N ILE A 13 -11.58 10.19 20.68
CA ILE A 13 -12.05 8.88 20.17
C ILE A 13 -12.18 8.85 18.64
N THR A 14 -12.37 10.02 18.00
CA THR A 14 -12.49 10.12 16.53
C THR A 14 -11.18 10.43 15.83
N SER A 15 -10.14 10.86 16.57
CA SER A 15 -8.82 11.05 15.99
C SER A 15 -8.16 9.70 15.72
N CYS A 16 -8.37 9.16 14.52
CA CYS A 16 -7.47 8.16 13.99
C CYS A 16 -6.09 8.82 13.88
N ASN A 17 -5.11 8.34 14.66
CA ASN A 17 -3.72 8.75 14.49
C ASN A 17 -3.30 8.38 13.07
N TYR A 18 -2.78 9.35 12.31
CA TYR A 18 -2.17 9.06 11.03
C TYR A 18 -1.01 8.11 11.31
N PRO A 19 -1.05 6.86 10.78
CA PRO A 19 0.04 5.93 11.03
C PRO A 19 1.34 6.56 10.53
N ASP A 20 2.42 6.26 11.24
CA ASP A 20 3.75 6.81 10.94
C ASP A 20 4.04 6.71 9.44
N ILE A 21 4.23 7.85 8.76
CA ILE A 21 4.44 7.89 7.29
C ILE A 21 5.72 7.16 6.89
N ASP A 22 6.63 6.96 7.83
CA ASP A 22 7.88 6.22 7.64
C ASP A 22 7.69 4.69 7.72
N SER A 23 6.48 4.21 8.07
CA SER A 23 6.16 2.79 7.99
C SER A 23 5.85 2.38 6.54
N VAL A 24 6.93 2.11 5.79
CA VAL A 24 6.82 1.45 4.48
C VAL A 24 6.21 0.05 4.69
N PRO A 25 5.16 -0.33 3.94
CA PRO A 25 4.59 -1.66 4.04
C PRO A 25 5.64 -2.74 3.74
N ASP A 26 5.63 -3.85 4.48
CA ASP A 26 6.46 -5.01 4.15
C ASP A 26 5.76 -5.80 3.03
N PHE A 27 6.38 -5.84 1.84
CA PHE A 27 5.82 -6.51 0.67
C PHE A 27 6.26 -7.98 0.52
N LYS A 28 6.98 -8.54 1.51
CA LYS A 28 7.50 -9.93 1.42
C LYS A 28 6.43 -11.00 1.16
N ASP A 29 5.22 -10.79 1.67
CA ASP A 29 4.13 -11.77 1.58
C ASP A 29 3.03 -11.39 0.57
N VAL A 30 3.23 -10.30 -0.18
CA VAL A 30 2.29 -9.89 -1.23
C VAL A 30 2.44 -10.81 -2.43
N LYS A 31 1.45 -11.69 -2.62
CA LYS A 31 1.31 -12.49 -3.84
C LYS A 31 0.53 -11.68 -4.87
N LEU A 32 1.23 -11.26 -5.92
CA LEU A 32 0.59 -10.62 -7.07
C LEU A 32 -0.24 -11.65 -7.83
N THR A 33 -1.43 -11.23 -8.27
CA THR A 33 -2.15 -11.95 -9.31
C THR A 33 -1.39 -11.87 -10.62
N LYS A 34 -1.73 -12.75 -11.58
CA LYS A 34 -1.11 -12.75 -12.90
C LYS A 34 -1.31 -11.42 -13.64
N GLU A 35 -2.46 -10.78 -13.45
CA GLU A 35 -2.80 -9.49 -14.04
C GLU A 35 -1.96 -8.38 -13.44
N GLU A 36 -1.89 -8.29 -12.11
CA GLU A 36 -1.05 -7.30 -11.42
C GLU A 36 0.44 -7.48 -11.75
N LEU A 37 0.90 -8.72 -11.89
CA LEU A 37 2.28 -9.00 -12.28
C LEU A 37 2.55 -8.58 -13.73
N PHE A 38 1.59 -8.79 -14.64
CA PHE A 38 1.70 -8.34 -16.02
C PHE A 38 1.75 -6.82 -16.10
N ASP A 39 0.89 -6.12 -15.36
CA ASP A 39 0.86 -4.67 -15.30
C ASP A 39 2.17 -4.11 -14.70
N LEU A 40 2.68 -4.74 -13.64
CA LEU A 40 3.97 -4.39 -13.03
C LEU A 40 5.12 -4.51 -14.06
N CYS A 41 5.18 -5.64 -14.76
CA CYS A 41 6.20 -5.88 -15.77
C CYS A 41 6.08 -4.89 -16.93
N GLN A 42 4.86 -4.55 -17.35
CA GLN A 42 4.61 -3.55 -18.40
C GLN A 42 5.06 -2.14 -18.00
N ILE A 43 4.91 -1.74 -16.72
CA ILE A 43 5.39 -0.44 -16.23
C ILE A 43 6.92 -0.41 -16.14
N SER A 44 7.54 -1.55 -15.80
CA SER A 44 8.99 -1.63 -15.58
C SER A 44 9.84 -1.82 -16.84
N ALA A 45 9.23 -2.16 -17.97
CA ALA A 45 9.91 -2.58 -19.19
C ALA A 45 9.45 -1.77 -20.41
N ASP A 46 10.40 -1.31 -21.22
CA ASP A 46 10.14 -0.51 -22.42
C ASP A 46 9.93 -1.41 -23.66
N VAL A 47 10.34 -2.68 -23.58
CA VAL A 47 10.33 -3.63 -24.70
C VAL A 47 9.64 -4.94 -24.32
N LYS A 48 8.83 -5.50 -25.23
CA LYS A 48 8.06 -6.74 -25.02
C LYS A 48 8.90 -7.93 -24.53
N SER A 49 10.15 -8.08 -25.02
CA SER A 49 11.06 -9.15 -24.58
C SER A 49 11.46 -9.05 -23.11
N GLU A 50 11.43 -7.83 -22.55
CA GLU A 50 11.73 -7.60 -21.13
C GLU A 50 10.53 -7.93 -20.24
N ILE A 51 9.31 -7.73 -20.74
CA ILE A 51 8.07 -8.15 -20.07
C ILE A 51 8.06 -9.67 -19.88
N ASP A 52 8.34 -10.44 -20.95
CA ASP A 52 8.37 -11.91 -20.88
C ASP A 52 9.44 -12.45 -19.92
N ARG A 53 10.58 -11.75 -19.82
CA ARG A 53 11.63 -12.06 -18.86
C ARG A 53 11.19 -11.73 -17.42
N CYS A 54 10.59 -10.57 -17.20
CA CYS A 54 10.09 -10.14 -15.91
C CYS A 54 9.04 -11.11 -15.35
N LEU A 55 8.10 -11.56 -16.18
CA LEU A 55 7.08 -12.55 -15.79
C LEU A 55 7.71 -13.88 -15.34
N LYS A 56 8.79 -14.32 -15.99
CA LYS A 56 9.49 -15.57 -15.64
C LYS A 56 10.30 -15.47 -14.34
N GLU A 57 10.89 -14.32 -14.05
CA GLU A 57 11.72 -14.12 -12.85
C GLU A 57 10.89 -13.91 -11.57
N LYS A 58 9.62 -13.49 -11.72
CA LYS A 58 8.70 -13.14 -10.63
C LYS A 58 7.61 -14.19 -10.36
N GLN A 59 7.51 -15.23 -11.19
CA GLN A 59 6.68 -16.42 -10.96
C GLN A 59 7.34 -17.39 -9.99
#